data_AF-A0A1W1CJE3-F1
#
_entry.id   AF-A0A1W1CJE3-F1
#
_cell.length_a   1.000
_cell.length_b   1.000
_cell.length_c   1.000
_cell.angle_alpha   90.00
_cell.angle_beta   90.00
_cell.angle_gamma   90.00
#
_symmetry.space_group_name_H-M   'P 1'
#
loop_
_entity.id
_entity.type
_entity.pdbx_description
1 polymer ?
#
loop_
_entity_poly.entity_id
_entity_poly.type
_entity_poly.pdbx_seq_one_letter_code
_entity_poly.pdbx_strand_id
1 'polypeptide(L)'
;MNISGARPGTCFYEHYRPEKYQTTTAKVLASEASEKVIAIPAKYRTVTKKILVSNGTERLVKAPAQYKTVRQKVQIAPARTEWKKTKCQDRGCNQSEVVCLVEIPATYKTVTKQVVAKPATTRKVTTPPVYKTVQIQELVEPATTRTVPIPAKYKTVTSRKKVQNGEYFWSDASGKNARTRATNQCNRICLTATPAKYNKVSKRVVAKPATTRKVRTPAKYTTVKIKKIIQPASERRIAIPATYKTVTKKRKVADGYAKWVPIVCKSSMTRTTIIKVQEALKSAGFYHGPIDGVWGSSSRAATRAYQKAKGLPVAGLSVATMQSLGVY
;
A
#
# COMPACT_ATOMS: atom_id res chain seq x y z
N MET A 1 58.16 65.19 -72.34
CA MET A 1 58.01 66.48 -73.05
C MET A 1 56.52 66.79 -73.10
N ASN A 2 56.09 67.95 -72.63
CA ASN A 2 54.65 68.25 -72.46
C ASN A 2 54.08 68.85 -73.76
N ILE A 3 53.29 68.06 -74.51
CA ILE A 3 52.68 68.48 -75.79
C ILE A 3 51.61 69.55 -75.65
N SER A 4 51.11 69.80 -74.43
CA SER A 4 50.05 70.80 -74.18
C SER A 4 50.49 72.25 -74.42
N GLY A 5 51.79 72.52 -74.56
CA GLY A 5 52.34 73.84 -74.91
C GLY A 5 52.84 73.97 -76.36
N ALA A 6 52.60 72.98 -77.22
CA ALA A 6 53.11 72.99 -78.60
C ALA A 6 52.30 73.94 -79.51
N ARG A 7 52.99 74.63 -80.42
CA ARG A 7 52.36 75.53 -81.40
C ARG A 7 51.87 74.75 -82.63
N PRO A 8 50.77 75.16 -83.29
CA PRO A 8 50.34 74.55 -84.54
C PRO A 8 51.48 74.51 -85.57
N GLY A 9 51.71 73.35 -86.19
CA GLY A 9 52.81 73.13 -87.14
C GLY A 9 54.06 72.41 -86.58
N THR A 10 54.19 72.21 -85.27
CA THR A 10 55.26 71.35 -84.71
C THR A 10 54.91 69.87 -84.82
N CYS A 11 55.88 69.03 -85.19
CA CYS A 11 55.72 67.58 -85.31
C CYS A 11 56.50 66.84 -84.22
N PHE A 12 55.90 65.79 -83.66
CA PHE A 12 56.51 64.94 -82.64
C PHE A 12 56.45 63.47 -83.06
N TYR A 13 57.36 62.66 -82.52
CA TYR A 13 57.27 61.21 -82.61
C TYR A 13 56.45 60.67 -81.43
N GLU A 14 55.45 59.86 -81.75
CA GLU A 14 54.61 59.15 -80.78
C GLU A 14 55.29 57.85 -80.33
N HIS A 15 55.44 57.68 -79.02
CA HIS A 15 55.90 56.43 -78.42
C HIS A 15 54.85 55.90 -77.46
N TYR A 16 54.48 54.63 -77.60
CA TYR A 16 53.53 53.98 -76.69
C TYR A 16 54.27 53.11 -75.67
N ARG A 17 54.05 53.36 -74.38
CA ARG A 17 54.45 52.41 -73.33
C ARG A 17 53.26 51.49 -73.05
N PRO A 18 53.40 50.17 -73.25
CA PRO A 18 52.30 49.25 -73.02
C PRO A 18 51.94 49.15 -71.55
N GLU A 19 50.67 48.87 -71.29
CA GLU A 19 50.17 48.62 -69.93
C GLU A 19 50.92 47.47 -69.27
N LYS A 20 51.45 47.72 -68.07
CA LYS A 20 52.01 46.64 -67.23
C LYS A 20 50.97 46.16 -66.23
N TYR A 21 50.86 44.85 -66.18
CA TYR A 21 49.97 44.16 -65.28
C TYR A 21 50.81 43.31 -64.33
N GLN A 22 50.48 43.37 -63.05
CA GLN A 22 51.03 42.46 -62.06
C GLN A 22 49.97 41.41 -61.73
N THR A 23 50.35 40.15 -61.75
CA THR A 23 49.50 39.06 -61.30
C THR A 23 49.70 38.89 -59.79
N THR A 24 48.59 38.88 -59.06
CA THR A 24 48.59 38.60 -57.63
C THR A 24 47.80 37.32 -57.40
N THR A 25 48.44 36.35 -56.75
CA THR A 25 47.84 35.10 -56.32
C THR A 25 47.40 35.21 -54.86
N ALA A 26 46.11 35.00 -54.61
CA ALA A 26 45.59 34.92 -53.25
C ALA A 26 44.87 33.58 -53.04
N LYS A 27 45.13 32.92 -51.92
CA LYS A 27 44.34 31.76 -51.48
C LYS A 27 43.07 32.27 -50.83
N VAL A 28 41.94 32.05 -51.48
CA VAL A 28 40.61 32.42 -50.96
C VAL A 28 39.94 31.16 -50.45
N LEU A 29 39.29 31.27 -49.28
CA LEU A 29 38.51 30.19 -48.68
C LEU A 29 37.39 29.76 -49.63
N ALA A 30 37.44 28.50 -50.08
CA ALA A 30 36.45 27.93 -50.99
C ALA A 30 35.29 27.29 -50.23
N SER A 31 35.58 26.66 -49.10
CA SER A 31 34.60 26.16 -48.14
C SER A 31 35.16 26.24 -46.73
N GLU A 32 34.36 26.70 -45.78
CA GLU A 32 34.73 26.75 -44.36
C GLU A 32 34.90 25.34 -43.79
N ALA A 33 35.68 25.22 -42.72
CA ALA A 33 35.73 23.99 -41.95
C ALA A 33 34.33 23.72 -41.38
N SER A 34 33.86 22.48 -41.53
CA SER A 34 32.54 22.08 -41.06
C SER A 34 32.63 20.79 -40.28
N GLU A 35 31.64 20.52 -39.44
CA GLU A 35 31.58 19.30 -38.65
C GLU A 35 30.41 18.44 -39.12
N LYS A 36 30.67 17.15 -39.34
CA LYS A 36 29.62 16.17 -39.59
C LYS A 36 29.30 15.44 -38.29
N VAL A 37 28.09 15.62 -37.78
CA VAL A 37 27.58 14.91 -36.60
C VAL A 37 26.97 13.59 -37.05
N ILE A 38 27.52 12.46 -36.59
CA ILE A 38 26.99 11.12 -36.82
C ILE A 38 26.30 10.66 -35.53
N ALA A 39 25.01 10.32 -35.61
CA ALA A 39 24.25 9.79 -34.48
C ALA A 39 24.49 8.29 -34.33
N ILE A 40 24.89 7.86 -33.12
CA ILE A 40 25.03 6.46 -32.72
C ILE A 40 23.79 6.12 -31.88
N PRO A 41 22.93 5.19 -32.34
CA PRO A 41 21.67 4.89 -31.66
C PRO A 41 21.90 4.24 -30.29
N ALA A 42 20.96 4.45 -29.37
CA ALA A 42 20.95 3.80 -28.07
C ALA A 42 20.83 2.28 -28.20
N LYS A 43 21.52 1.54 -27.34
CA LYS A 43 21.39 0.07 -27.25
C LYS A 43 20.49 -0.31 -26.08
N TYR A 44 19.58 -1.24 -26.34
CA TYR A 44 18.65 -1.79 -25.37
C TYR A 44 18.90 -3.28 -25.18
N ARG A 45 18.68 -3.78 -23.97
CA ARG A 45 18.57 -5.22 -23.70
C ARG A 45 17.19 -5.55 -23.19
N THR A 46 16.70 -6.72 -23.54
CA THR A 46 15.41 -7.21 -23.06
C THR A 46 15.58 -7.88 -21.71
N VAL A 47 14.97 -7.31 -20.67
CA VAL A 47 14.98 -7.88 -19.32
C VAL A 47 13.59 -8.37 -18.96
N THR A 48 13.52 -9.59 -18.44
CA THR A 48 12.27 -10.18 -17.95
C THR A 48 12.08 -9.81 -16.48
N LYS A 49 11.06 -9.01 -16.16
CA LYS A 49 10.67 -8.69 -14.77
C LYS A 49 9.40 -9.44 -14.40
N LYS A 50 9.39 -10.08 -13.22
CA LYS A 50 8.18 -10.66 -12.62
C LYS A 50 7.42 -9.58 -11.87
N ILE A 51 6.19 -9.28 -12.30
CA ILE A 51 5.30 -8.33 -11.64
C ILE A 51 4.22 -9.11 -10.90
N LEU A 52 4.02 -8.79 -9.63
CA LEU A 52 2.94 -9.33 -8.81
C LEU A 52 1.61 -8.75 -9.31
N VAL A 53 0.75 -9.61 -9.86
CA VAL A 53 -0.56 -9.20 -10.42
C VAL A 53 -1.66 -9.30 -9.38
N SER A 54 -1.60 -10.32 -8.53
CA SER A 54 -2.57 -10.54 -7.48
C SER A 54 -1.89 -11.08 -6.23
N ASN A 55 -2.28 -10.53 -5.09
CA ASN A 55 -1.77 -10.87 -3.77
C ASN A 55 -2.32 -12.26 -3.39
N GLY A 56 -1.49 -13.09 -2.76
CA GLY A 56 -1.99 -14.34 -2.17
C GLY A 56 -3.02 -14.03 -1.08
N THR A 57 -4.16 -14.74 -1.07
CA THR A 57 -5.18 -14.55 -0.03
C THR A 57 -5.30 -15.78 0.86
N GLU A 58 -5.51 -15.54 2.14
CA GLU A 58 -5.83 -16.58 3.12
C GLU A 58 -7.34 -16.59 3.37
N ARG A 59 -7.98 -17.75 3.19
CA ARG A 59 -9.39 -17.95 3.56
C ARG A 59 -9.49 -19.00 4.65
N LEU A 60 -10.17 -18.65 5.74
CA LEU A 60 -10.53 -19.59 6.80
C LEU A 60 -11.80 -20.35 6.39
N VAL A 61 -11.66 -21.65 6.13
CA VAL A 61 -12.80 -22.53 5.87
C VAL A 61 -13.14 -23.27 7.16
N LYS A 62 -14.37 -23.08 7.67
CA LYS A 62 -14.87 -23.73 8.89
C LYS A 62 -15.45 -25.11 8.52
N ALA A 63 -14.90 -26.18 9.09
CA ALA A 63 -15.52 -27.48 9.05
C ALA A 63 -16.47 -27.62 10.26
N PRO A 64 -17.76 -27.98 10.05
CA PRO A 64 -18.72 -28.10 11.14
C PRO A 64 -18.36 -29.25 12.10
N ALA A 65 -18.71 -29.10 13.38
CA ALA A 65 -18.56 -30.16 14.37
C ALA A 65 -19.46 -31.35 14.03
N GLN A 66 -18.93 -32.57 14.16
CA GLN A 66 -19.69 -33.80 13.98
C GLN A 66 -20.15 -34.31 15.33
N TYR A 67 -21.42 -34.70 15.43
CA TYR A 67 -22.05 -35.16 16.67
C TYR A 67 -22.32 -36.66 16.58
N LYS A 68 -22.18 -37.37 17.70
CA LYS A 68 -22.65 -38.76 17.85
C LYS A 68 -23.64 -38.85 19.01
N THR A 69 -24.66 -39.67 18.85
CA THR A 69 -25.67 -39.91 19.88
C THR A 69 -25.20 -41.05 20.77
N VAL A 70 -24.95 -40.74 22.04
CA VAL A 70 -24.61 -41.76 23.06
C VAL A 70 -25.86 -42.04 23.89
N ARG A 71 -26.16 -43.33 24.04
CA ARG A 71 -27.24 -43.83 24.91
C ARG A 71 -26.64 -44.16 26.26
N GLN A 72 -27.11 -43.48 27.31
CA GLN A 72 -26.70 -43.76 28.67
C GLN A 72 -27.92 -44.24 29.46
N LYS A 73 -27.84 -45.43 30.05
CA LYS A 73 -28.84 -45.91 31.00
C LYS A 73 -28.58 -45.22 32.33
N VAL A 74 -29.55 -44.42 32.78
CA VAL A 74 -29.51 -43.72 34.06
C VAL A 74 -30.53 -44.40 34.98
N GLN A 75 -30.08 -44.82 36.16
CA GLN A 75 -30.94 -45.38 37.21
C GLN A 75 -31.82 -44.26 37.76
N ILE A 76 -33.15 -44.40 37.64
CA ILE A 76 -34.09 -43.42 38.20
C ILE A 76 -34.48 -43.84 39.62
N ALA A 77 -34.61 -45.15 39.85
CA ALA A 77 -34.89 -45.69 41.17
C ALA A 77 -33.94 -46.85 41.48
N PRO A 78 -33.31 -46.86 42.66
CA PRO A 78 -32.55 -48.01 43.13
C PRO A 78 -33.45 -49.20 43.40
N ALA A 79 -32.88 -50.41 43.30
CA ALA A 79 -33.57 -51.61 43.72
C ALA A 79 -33.88 -51.48 45.21
N ARG A 80 -35.11 -51.84 45.58
CA ARG A 80 -35.54 -51.76 46.98
C ARG A 80 -36.50 -52.88 47.29
N THR A 81 -36.50 -53.28 48.54
CA THR A 81 -37.38 -54.31 49.06
C THR A 81 -38.61 -53.65 49.66
N GLU A 82 -39.79 -54.11 49.27
CA GLU A 82 -41.07 -53.60 49.79
C GLU A 82 -41.96 -54.76 50.22
N TRP A 83 -42.58 -54.62 51.39
CA TRP A 83 -43.51 -55.61 51.92
C TRP A 83 -44.86 -55.45 51.23
N LYS A 84 -45.23 -56.41 50.37
CA LYS A 84 -46.56 -56.46 49.74
C LYS A 84 -47.42 -57.52 50.42
N LYS A 85 -48.66 -57.13 50.76
CA LYS A 85 -49.68 -58.05 51.25
C LYS A 85 -50.09 -59.01 50.14
N THR A 86 -49.99 -60.31 50.37
CA THR A 86 -50.44 -61.34 49.43
C THR A 86 -51.68 -62.03 49.99
N LYS A 87 -52.57 -62.49 49.11
CA LYS A 87 -53.66 -63.37 49.52
C LYS A 87 -53.11 -64.79 49.52
N CYS A 88 -53.09 -65.44 50.67
CA CYS A 88 -52.77 -66.85 50.78
C CYS A 88 -53.72 -67.66 49.90
N GLN A 89 -53.21 -68.27 48.83
CA GLN A 89 -53.86 -69.40 48.20
C GLN A 89 -53.26 -70.68 48.80
N ASP A 90 -54.14 -71.43 49.45
CA ASP A 90 -54.06 -72.85 49.79
C ASP A 90 -53.03 -73.36 50.80
N ARG A 91 -52.87 -72.66 51.94
CA ARG A 91 -52.63 -73.31 53.26
C ARG A 91 -52.86 -72.32 54.39
N GLY A 92 -53.73 -72.70 55.33
CA GLY A 92 -54.32 -71.84 56.35
C GLY A 92 -53.31 -71.04 57.18
N CYS A 93 -53.59 -69.75 57.32
CA CYS A 93 -52.98 -68.86 58.29
C CYS A 93 -54.10 -68.09 58.98
N ASN A 94 -54.46 -68.52 60.19
CA ASN A 94 -55.43 -67.80 61.02
C ASN A 94 -54.64 -66.82 61.90
N GLN A 95 -54.87 -65.52 61.64
CA GLN A 95 -54.50 -64.35 62.46
C GLN A 95 -53.13 -63.68 62.27
N SER A 96 -52.49 -63.78 61.10
CA SER A 96 -51.38 -62.88 60.76
C SER A 96 -51.41 -62.51 59.28
N GLU A 97 -51.45 -61.20 58.98
CA GLU A 97 -51.29 -60.68 57.61
C GLU A 97 -49.92 -61.14 57.08
N VAL A 98 -49.92 -62.13 56.20
CA VAL A 98 -48.70 -62.58 55.53
C VAL A 98 -48.28 -61.50 54.55
N VAL A 99 -47.13 -60.89 54.82
CA VAL A 99 -46.47 -59.96 53.91
C VAL A 99 -45.29 -60.67 53.26
N CYS A 100 -45.23 -60.63 51.94
CA CYS A 100 -44.06 -61.10 51.21
C CYS A 100 -43.12 -59.92 50.99
N LEU A 101 -41.83 -60.10 51.32
CA LEU A 101 -40.79 -59.15 50.96
C LEU A 101 -40.52 -59.29 49.46
N VAL A 102 -41.05 -58.37 48.66
CA VAL A 102 -40.87 -58.39 47.21
C VAL A 102 -39.73 -57.45 46.83
N GLU A 103 -38.76 -57.96 46.09
CA GLU A 103 -37.68 -57.16 45.52
C GLU A 103 -38.19 -56.39 44.29
N ILE A 104 -38.24 -55.06 44.38
CA ILE A 104 -38.54 -54.21 43.24
C ILE A 104 -37.22 -53.89 42.53
N PRO A 105 -37.01 -54.36 41.29
CA PRO A 105 -35.75 -54.18 40.60
C PRO A 105 -35.51 -52.69 40.28
N ALA A 106 -34.24 -52.32 40.20
CA ALA A 106 -33.84 -50.98 39.79
C ALA A 106 -34.43 -50.63 38.42
N THR A 107 -35.08 -49.47 38.31
CA THR A 107 -35.63 -49.00 37.04
C THR A 107 -34.66 -48.04 36.37
N TYR A 108 -34.41 -48.29 35.09
CA TYR A 108 -33.49 -47.52 34.27
C TYR A 108 -34.24 -46.80 33.16
N LYS A 109 -33.87 -45.55 32.89
CA LYS A 109 -34.28 -44.85 31.67
C LYS A 109 -33.07 -44.62 30.80
N THR A 110 -33.25 -44.89 29.51
CA THR A 110 -32.22 -44.59 28.53
C THR A 110 -32.36 -43.13 28.14
N VAL A 111 -31.34 -42.34 28.43
CA VAL A 111 -31.25 -40.95 27.99
C VAL A 111 -30.30 -40.89 26.79
N THR A 112 -30.75 -40.26 25.72
CA THR A 112 -29.93 -39.96 24.54
C THR A 112 -29.29 -38.59 24.73
N LYS A 113 -27.95 -38.54 24.66
CA LYS A 113 -27.21 -37.28 24.65
C LYS A 113 -26.34 -37.20 23.40
N GLN A 114 -26.44 -36.09 22.68
CA GLN A 114 -25.50 -35.79 21.60
C GLN A 114 -24.20 -35.28 22.20
N VAL A 115 -23.10 -35.98 21.90
CA VAL A 115 -21.75 -35.57 22.27
C VAL A 115 -20.97 -35.25 21.01
N VAL A 116 -20.10 -34.25 21.10
CA VAL A 116 -19.22 -33.85 19.99
C VAL A 116 -18.25 -35.00 19.74
N ALA A 117 -18.36 -35.65 18.57
CA ALA A 117 -17.45 -36.71 18.14
C ALA A 117 -16.17 -36.12 17.55
N LYS A 118 -16.31 -35.03 16.78
CA LYS A 118 -15.20 -34.28 16.20
C LYS A 118 -15.45 -32.79 16.35
N PRO A 119 -14.55 -32.03 16.99
CA PRO A 119 -14.74 -30.61 17.20
C PRO A 119 -14.73 -29.85 15.87
N ALA A 120 -15.35 -28.68 15.83
CA ALA A 120 -15.27 -27.80 14.67
C ALA A 120 -13.82 -27.34 14.49
N THR A 121 -13.27 -27.54 13.30
CA THR A 121 -11.90 -27.16 12.96
C THR A 121 -11.88 -26.12 11.87
N THR A 122 -11.01 -25.13 12.00
CA THR A 122 -10.75 -24.15 10.95
C THR A 122 -9.52 -24.55 10.15
N ARG A 123 -9.66 -24.71 8.83
CA ARG A 123 -8.52 -24.93 7.93
C ARG A 123 -8.23 -23.63 7.19
N LYS A 124 -6.96 -23.20 7.22
CA LYS A 124 -6.47 -22.10 6.37
C LYS A 124 -6.25 -22.63 4.96
N VAL A 125 -6.96 -22.09 3.99
CA VAL A 125 -6.71 -22.36 2.56
C VAL A 125 -5.97 -21.15 2.01
N THR A 126 -4.70 -21.35 1.67
CA THR A 126 -3.82 -20.32 1.10
C THR A 126 -3.87 -20.38 -0.41
N THR A 127 -4.22 -19.27 -1.05
CA THR A 127 -4.09 -19.11 -2.50
C THR A 127 -2.76 -18.42 -2.81
N PRO A 128 -1.88 -19.01 -3.64
CA PRO A 128 -0.58 -18.42 -3.92
C PRO A 128 -0.71 -17.13 -4.76
N PRO A 129 0.22 -16.17 -4.60
CA PRO A 129 0.26 -14.97 -5.43
C PRO A 129 0.53 -15.30 -6.90
N VAL A 130 -0.15 -14.61 -7.79
CA VAL A 130 0.01 -14.80 -9.25
C VAL A 130 0.98 -13.76 -9.79
N TYR A 131 2.03 -14.23 -10.46
CA TYR A 131 3.04 -13.40 -11.10
C TYR A 131 2.89 -13.42 -12.62
N LYS A 132 3.04 -12.26 -13.26
CA LYS A 132 3.15 -12.14 -14.72
C LYS A 132 4.54 -11.64 -15.08
N THR A 133 5.17 -12.31 -16.03
CA THR A 133 6.45 -11.87 -16.60
C THR A 133 6.20 -10.85 -17.69
N VAL A 134 6.81 -9.68 -17.58
CA VAL A 134 6.79 -8.63 -18.61
C VAL A 134 8.20 -8.42 -19.11
N GLN A 135 8.37 -8.40 -20.42
CA GLN A 135 9.63 -8.05 -21.06
C GLN A 135 9.69 -6.53 -21.22
N ILE A 136 10.69 -5.91 -20.61
CA ILE A 136 10.92 -4.46 -20.68
C ILE A 136 12.28 -4.24 -21.32
N GLN A 137 12.35 -3.29 -22.26
CA GLN A 137 13.61 -2.85 -22.82
C GLN A 137 14.31 -1.92 -21.83
N GLU A 138 15.39 -2.43 -21.24
CA GLU A 138 16.25 -1.66 -20.36
C GLU A 138 17.36 -1.01 -21.19
N LEU A 139 17.51 0.31 -21.05
CA LEU A 139 18.55 1.08 -21.72
C LEU A 139 19.92 0.66 -21.17
N VAL A 140 20.79 0.13 -22.03
CA VAL A 140 22.15 -0.28 -21.66
C VAL A 140 23.15 0.83 -21.97
N GLU A 141 23.01 1.43 -23.14
CA GLU A 141 23.93 2.46 -23.63
C GLU A 141 23.10 3.59 -24.26
N PRO A 142 23.22 4.85 -23.77
CA PRO A 142 22.47 5.98 -24.31
C PRO A 142 22.92 6.32 -25.73
N ALA A 143 22.05 6.99 -26.49
CA ALA A 143 22.42 7.49 -27.81
C ALA A 143 23.53 8.53 -27.66
N THR A 144 24.58 8.40 -28.47
CA THR A 144 25.73 9.32 -28.46
C THR A 144 25.96 9.88 -29.85
N THR A 145 26.70 10.99 -29.94
CA THR A 145 27.04 11.62 -31.21
C THR A 145 28.54 11.62 -31.38
N ARG A 146 29.01 11.37 -32.61
CA ARG A 146 30.41 11.48 -32.99
C ARG A 146 30.57 12.59 -34.02
N THR A 147 31.41 13.58 -33.74
CA THR A 147 31.76 14.65 -34.67
C THR A 147 32.97 14.23 -35.51
N VAL A 148 32.87 14.39 -36.82
CA VAL A 148 33.99 14.20 -37.76
C VAL A 148 34.32 15.56 -38.38
N PRO A 149 35.55 16.08 -38.21
CA PRO A 149 35.94 17.36 -38.79
C PRO A 149 36.14 17.23 -40.31
N ILE A 150 35.52 18.13 -41.07
CA ILE A 150 35.73 18.30 -42.51
C ILE A 150 36.60 19.55 -42.69
N PRO A 151 37.85 19.41 -43.17
CA PRO A 151 38.78 20.53 -43.25
C PRO A 151 38.32 21.59 -44.26
N ALA A 152 38.70 22.84 -43.99
CA ALA A 152 38.49 23.95 -44.91
C ALA A 152 39.22 23.69 -46.23
N LYS A 153 38.57 23.99 -47.36
CA LYS A 153 39.19 23.93 -48.68
C LYS A 153 39.49 25.34 -49.17
N TYR A 154 40.67 25.52 -49.74
CA TYR A 154 41.12 26.79 -50.31
C TYR A 154 41.20 26.68 -51.83
N LYS A 155 40.82 27.74 -52.53
CA LYS A 155 41.06 27.88 -53.96
C LYS A 155 42.01 29.05 -54.21
N THR A 156 42.96 28.86 -55.11
CA THR A 156 43.85 29.93 -55.53
C THR A 156 43.14 30.74 -56.61
N VAL A 157 42.91 32.01 -56.35
CA VAL A 157 42.36 32.93 -57.35
C VAL A 157 43.50 33.82 -57.83
N THR A 158 43.74 33.81 -59.14
CA THR A 158 44.66 34.71 -59.82
C THR A 158 43.89 35.94 -60.28
N SER A 159 44.29 37.12 -59.82
CA SER A 159 43.77 38.38 -60.32
C SER A 159 44.89 39.19 -60.94
N ARG A 160 44.59 39.80 -62.09
CA ARG A 160 45.52 40.62 -62.85
C ARG A 160 45.20 42.09 -62.56
N LYS A 161 46.01 42.75 -61.74
CA LYS A 161 45.84 44.16 -61.40
C LYS A 161 46.70 45.00 -62.34
N LYS A 162 46.11 45.99 -62.99
CA LYS A 162 46.83 46.99 -63.77
C LYS A 162 47.61 47.88 -62.80
N VAL A 163 48.93 47.86 -62.91
CA VAL A 163 49.83 48.61 -62.00
C VAL A 163 50.44 49.83 -62.69
N GLN A 164 50.43 49.85 -64.03
CA GLN A 164 50.86 50.97 -64.83
C GLN A 164 49.91 51.15 -66.01
N ASN A 165 49.37 52.35 -66.15
CA ASN A 165 48.58 52.73 -67.31
C ASN A 165 49.48 52.79 -68.55
N GLY A 166 48.93 52.45 -69.70
CA GLY A 166 49.59 52.66 -70.97
C GLY A 166 49.58 54.14 -71.25
N GLU A 167 50.74 54.71 -71.53
CA GLU A 167 50.88 56.14 -71.73
C GLU A 167 51.62 56.39 -73.03
N TYR A 168 51.08 57.30 -73.82
CA TYR A 168 51.75 57.86 -74.98
C TYR A 168 52.68 58.97 -74.51
N PHE A 169 53.95 58.87 -74.86
CA PHE A 169 54.91 59.92 -74.61
C PHE A 169 55.54 60.38 -75.92
N TRP A 170 55.91 61.64 -75.96
CA TRP A 170 56.26 62.34 -77.19
C TRP A 170 57.72 62.79 -77.12
N SER A 171 58.44 62.60 -78.23
CA SER A 171 59.80 63.13 -78.40
C SER A 171 59.86 64.08 -79.59
N ASP A 172 60.63 65.16 -79.44
CA ASP A 172 60.79 66.21 -80.46
C ASP A 172 61.39 65.66 -81.78
N ALA A 173 60.80 66.03 -82.91
CA ALA A 173 61.26 65.70 -84.25
C ALA A 173 62.13 66.80 -84.90
N SER A 174 62.40 67.91 -84.19
CA SER A 174 63.15 69.08 -84.66
C SER A 174 64.61 69.15 -84.19
N GLY A 175 65.11 68.14 -83.47
CA GLY A 175 66.51 68.08 -83.01
C GLY A 175 67.52 67.75 -84.12
N LYS A 176 68.80 68.16 -83.96
CA LYS A 176 69.90 67.97 -84.92
C LYS A 176 70.14 66.51 -85.39
N ASN A 177 69.61 65.53 -84.66
CA ASN A 177 69.74 64.09 -84.96
C ASN A 177 68.45 63.45 -85.52
N ALA A 178 67.50 64.24 -86.04
CA ALA A 178 66.24 63.71 -86.59
C ALA A 178 66.41 62.89 -87.89
N ARG A 179 67.50 63.09 -88.65
CA ARG A 179 67.76 62.40 -89.93
C ARG A 179 68.31 60.97 -89.79
N THR A 180 68.76 60.55 -88.62
CA THR A 180 69.40 59.23 -88.41
C THR A 180 68.52 58.21 -87.66
N ARG A 181 67.27 58.57 -87.30
CA ARG A 181 66.34 57.64 -86.67
C ARG A 181 65.54 56.87 -87.72
N ALA A 182 65.50 55.55 -87.56
CA ALA A 182 64.71 54.64 -88.37
C ALA A 182 63.24 55.10 -88.41
N THR A 183 62.81 55.61 -89.56
CA THR A 183 61.46 56.14 -89.82
C THR A 183 60.36 55.08 -89.76
N ASN A 184 60.72 53.80 -89.71
CA ASN A 184 59.79 52.68 -89.85
C ASN A 184 59.18 52.21 -88.52
N GLN A 185 59.51 52.85 -87.39
CA GLN A 185 59.07 52.42 -86.04
C GLN A 185 58.36 53.51 -85.21
N CYS A 186 58.19 54.73 -85.73
CA CYS A 186 57.53 55.80 -84.98
C CYS A 186 56.57 56.61 -85.87
N ASN A 187 55.30 56.71 -85.46
CA ASN A 187 54.34 57.61 -86.10
C ASN A 187 54.75 59.07 -85.85
N ARG A 188 54.81 59.86 -86.93
CA ARG A 188 55.04 61.30 -86.86
C ARG A 188 53.70 62.02 -86.85
N ILE A 189 53.37 62.67 -85.75
CA ILE A 189 52.10 63.39 -85.58
C ILE A 189 52.39 64.89 -85.53
N CYS A 190 51.64 65.67 -86.30
CA CYS A 190 51.76 67.12 -86.36
C CYS A 190 50.47 67.76 -85.85
N LEU A 191 50.58 68.78 -85.01
CA LEU A 191 49.42 69.43 -84.40
C LEU A 191 48.68 70.29 -85.44
N THR A 192 47.47 69.88 -85.83
CA THR A 192 46.56 70.63 -86.71
C THR A 192 45.33 71.10 -85.91
N ALA A 193 44.95 72.37 -86.07
CA ALA A 193 43.86 72.97 -85.30
C ALA A 193 42.50 72.56 -85.90
N THR A 194 41.78 71.66 -85.23
CA THR A 194 40.38 71.34 -85.53
C THR A 194 39.48 71.73 -84.36
N PRO A 195 38.40 72.49 -84.57
CA PRO A 195 37.52 72.93 -83.48
C PRO A 195 36.68 71.76 -82.93
N ALA A 196 36.59 71.67 -81.60
CA ALA A 196 35.91 70.58 -80.89
C ALA A 196 34.37 70.70 -80.94
N LYS A 197 33.68 69.56 -81.15
CA LYS A 197 32.24 69.38 -80.92
C LYS A 197 32.03 68.44 -79.72
N TYR A 198 31.10 68.80 -78.83
CA TYR A 198 30.76 68.01 -77.63
C TYR A 198 29.36 67.42 -77.73
N ASN A 199 29.16 66.21 -77.17
CA ASN A 199 27.85 65.65 -76.82
C ASN A 199 27.93 65.01 -75.42
N LYS A 200 26.88 65.16 -74.61
CA LYS A 200 26.77 64.58 -73.26
C LYS A 200 26.16 63.18 -73.32
N VAL A 201 26.68 62.25 -72.50
CA VAL A 201 26.10 60.91 -72.32
C VAL A 201 25.93 60.63 -70.82
N SER A 202 24.73 60.21 -70.41
CA SER A 202 24.40 59.84 -69.02
C SER A 202 24.49 58.33 -68.80
N LYS A 203 25.14 57.90 -67.71
CA LYS A 203 25.27 56.50 -67.30
C LYS A 203 24.53 56.26 -65.97
N ARG A 204 23.68 55.23 -65.90
CA ARG A 204 22.92 54.87 -64.69
C ARG A 204 23.62 53.71 -63.94
N VAL A 205 23.70 53.80 -62.62
CA VAL A 205 24.33 52.78 -61.75
C VAL A 205 23.35 52.37 -60.64
N VAL A 206 23.31 51.08 -60.31
CA VAL A 206 22.41 50.47 -59.32
C VAL A 206 22.79 50.90 -57.90
N ALA A 207 21.82 51.40 -57.13
CA ALA A 207 22.06 52.09 -55.86
C ALA A 207 22.16 51.18 -54.62
N LYS A 208 21.65 49.93 -54.62
CA LYS A 208 21.76 49.03 -53.45
C LYS A 208 21.51 47.56 -53.79
N PRO A 209 22.40 46.61 -53.40
CA PRO A 209 22.18 45.18 -53.59
C PRO A 209 21.30 44.55 -52.49
N ALA A 210 20.56 43.50 -52.86
CA ALA A 210 19.59 42.82 -51.99
C ALA A 210 20.25 41.94 -50.91
N THR A 211 19.59 41.82 -49.76
CA THR A 211 20.06 41.10 -48.56
C THR A 211 19.08 39.98 -48.18
N THR A 212 19.58 38.85 -47.66
CA THR A 212 18.75 37.72 -47.19
C THR A 212 18.94 37.45 -45.70
N ARG A 213 17.86 36.94 -45.06
CA ARG A 213 17.77 36.65 -43.62
C ARG A 213 17.32 35.20 -43.41
N LYS A 214 18.05 34.44 -42.60
CA LYS A 214 17.70 33.05 -42.23
C LYS A 214 16.82 33.03 -40.98
N VAL A 215 15.74 32.25 -41.03
CA VAL A 215 14.83 31.98 -39.90
C VAL A 215 15.07 30.53 -39.44
N ARG A 216 15.36 30.31 -38.15
CA ARG A 216 15.45 28.97 -37.53
C ARG A 216 14.14 28.67 -36.78
N THR A 217 13.57 27.50 -37.04
CA THR A 217 12.40 26.95 -36.36
C THR A 217 12.82 26.08 -35.16
N PRO A 218 12.22 26.25 -33.96
CA PRO A 218 12.55 25.45 -32.78
C PRO A 218 11.78 24.11 -32.75
N ALA A 219 12.37 23.11 -32.09
CA ALA A 219 11.78 21.79 -31.89
C ALA A 219 10.72 21.79 -30.76
N LYS A 220 9.67 20.99 -30.96
CA LYS A 220 8.53 20.84 -30.05
C LYS A 220 8.65 19.51 -29.30
N TYR A 221 8.59 19.54 -27.97
CA TYR A 221 8.60 18.35 -27.12
C TYR A 221 7.21 18.05 -26.56
N THR A 222 6.89 16.77 -26.35
CA THR A 222 5.70 16.30 -25.63
C THR A 222 6.10 15.70 -24.29
N THR A 223 5.46 16.14 -23.21
CA THR A 223 5.71 15.64 -21.85
C THR A 223 4.85 14.43 -21.56
N VAL A 224 5.46 13.26 -21.40
CA VAL A 224 4.77 12.02 -20.97
C VAL A 224 4.72 11.98 -19.44
N LYS A 225 3.52 12.00 -18.86
CA LYS A 225 3.31 11.89 -17.41
C LYS A 225 3.31 10.43 -16.99
N ILE A 226 4.36 9.99 -16.29
CA ILE A 226 4.42 8.65 -15.68
C ILE A 226 4.12 8.79 -14.18
N LYS A 227 3.11 8.08 -13.68
CA LYS A 227 2.83 8.00 -12.23
C LYS A 227 3.77 6.97 -11.59
N LYS A 228 4.78 7.46 -10.86
CA LYS A 228 5.68 6.65 -10.04
C LYS A 228 5.09 6.54 -8.63
N ILE A 229 4.90 5.31 -8.14
CA ILE A 229 4.47 5.05 -6.75
C ILE A 229 5.64 5.43 -5.84
N ILE A 230 5.48 6.46 -5.01
CA ILE A 230 6.53 7.00 -4.12
C ILE A 230 6.47 6.32 -2.74
N GLN A 231 5.30 5.81 -2.32
CA GLN A 231 5.11 5.23 -1.00
C GLN A 231 4.16 4.02 -1.06
N PRO A 232 4.53 2.86 -0.49
CA PRO A 232 3.63 1.72 -0.36
C PRO A 232 2.51 2.03 0.64
N ALA A 233 1.37 1.33 0.50
CA ALA A 233 0.21 1.51 1.36
C ALA A 233 0.56 1.26 2.83
N SER A 234 0.27 2.24 3.69
CA SER A 234 0.44 2.16 5.15
C SER A 234 -0.89 1.77 5.78
N GLU A 235 -0.90 0.69 6.58
CA GLU A 235 -2.09 0.24 7.31
C GLU A 235 -2.06 0.72 8.76
N ARG A 236 -3.10 1.43 9.20
CA ARG A 236 -3.29 1.82 10.61
C ARG A 236 -4.11 0.75 11.33
N ARG A 237 -3.46 -0.11 12.12
CA ARG A 237 -4.14 -1.11 12.95
C ARG A 237 -4.59 -0.50 14.27
N ILE A 238 -5.91 -0.33 14.43
CA ILE A 238 -6.52 0.11 15.70
C ILE A 238 -6.82 -1.15 16.51
N ALA A 239 -6.17 -1.32 17.66
CA ALA A 239 -6.46 -2.41 18.59
C ALA A 239 -7.76 -2.08 19.33
N ILE A 240 -8.81 -2.87 19.08
CA ILE A 240 -10.07 -2.79 19.84
C ILE A 240 -9.87 -3.62 21.12
N PRO A 241 -9.87 -3.01 22.32
CA PRO A 241 -9.71 -3.75 23.57
C PRO A 241 -10.93 -4.65 23.83
N ALA A 242 -10.69 -5.84 24.36
CA ALA A 242 -11.74 -6.77 24.70
C ALA A 242 -12.57 -6.23 25.88
N THR A 243 -13.88 -6.10 25.67
CA THR A 243 -14.86 -5.73 26.71
C THR A 243 -15.33 -6.99 27.42
N TYR A 244 -15.06 -7.10 28.72
CA TYR A 244 -15.50 -8.23 29.54
C TYR A 244 -16.79 -7.88 30.29
N LYS A 245 -17.75 -8.80 30.30
CA LYS A 245 -18.98 -8.69 31.10
C LYS A 245 -18.87 -9.63 32.31
N THR A 246 -18.81 -9.06 33.50
CA THR A 246 -18.75 -9.84 34.75
C THR A 246 -20.10 -10.51 35.00
N VAL A 247 -20.15 -11.83 34.90
CA VAL A 247 -21.33 -12.63 35.24
C VAL A 247 -21.21 -13.16 36.66
N THR A 248 -21.97 -12.58 37.58
CA THR A 248 -22.10 -13.05 38.95
C THR A 248 -22.92 -14.34 39.00
N LYS A 249 -22.23 -15.47 39.13
CA LYS A 249 -22.86 -16.78 39.35
C LYS A 249 -22.82 -17.11 40.84
N LYS A 250 -23.98 -17.11 41.51
CA LYS A 250 -24.09 -17.58 42.90
C LYS A 250 -23.82 -19.08 42.93
N ARG A 251 -22.67 -19.47 43.48
CA ARG A 251 -22.27 -20.86 43.70
C ARG A 251 -22.86 -21.34 45.02
N LYS A 252 -23.59 -22.46 45.00
CA LYS A 252 -24.09 -23.15 46.19
C LYS A 252 -22.87 -23.60 47.02
N VAL A 253 -22.66 -23.01 48.20
CA VAL A 253 -21.43 -23.17 49.00
C VAL A 253 -21.44 -24.47 49.81
N ALA A 254 -22.63 -25.01 50.12
CA ALA A 254 -22.78 -26.31 50.77
C ALA A 254 -24.17 -26.91 50.48
N ASP A 255 -24.25 -28.23 50.46
CA ASP A 255 -25.51 -28.96 50.50
C ASP A 255 -26.07 -28.97 51.92
N GLY A 256 -27.38 -28.78 52.09
CA GLY A 256 -28.02 -28.92 53.39
C GLY A 256 -27.92 -30.37 53.86
N TYR A 257 -27.24 -30.63 54.97
CA TYR A 257 -27.14 -31.98 55.53
C TYR A 257 -28.29 -32.22 56.52
N ALA A 258 -29.02 -33.32 56.34
CA ALA A 258 -29.97 -33.81 57.33
C ALA A 258 -29.19 -34.63 58.37
N LYS A 259 -29.09 -34.14 59.60
CA LYS A 259 -28.52 -34.89 60.73
C LYS A 259 -29.66 -35.63 61.45
N TRP A 260 -29.47 -36.91 61.75
CA TRP A 260 -30.38 -37.65 62.63
C TRP A 260 -30.29 -37.06 64.04
N VAL A 261 -31.42 -36.64 64.59
CA VAL A 261 -31.52 -36.01 65.91
C VAL A 261 -32.50 -36.81 66.74
N PRO A 262 -32.11 -37.27 67.94
CA PRO A 262 -33.03 -37.98 68.84
C PRO A 262 -34.13 -37.02 69.30
N ILE A 263 -35.38 -37.40 69.04
CA ILE A 263 -36.58 -36.68 69.47
C ILE A 263 -37.19 -37.35 70.69
N VAL A 264 -37.83 -36.56 71.55
CA VAL A 264 -38.57 -37.09 72.70
C VAL A 264 -39.76 -37.90 72.20
N CYS A 265 -39.86 -39.15 72.66
CA CYS A 265 -40.97 -40.04 72.33
C CYS A 265 -42.31 -39.51 72.87
N LYS A 266 -43.42 -39.85 72.20
CA LYS A 266 -44.77 -39.47 72.62
C LYS A 266 -45.10 -39.94 74.04
N SER A 267 -44.57 -41.09 74.45
CA SER A 267 -44.72 -41.64 75.82
C SER A 267 -44.12 -40.76 76.91
N SER A 268 -43.04 -40.02 76.59
CA SER A 268 -42.37 -39.10 77.52
C SER A 268 -42.97 -37.69 77.50
N MET A 269 -43.85 -37.38 76.53
CA MET A 269 -44.61 -36.14 76.43
C MET A 269 -45.87 -36.19 77.32
N THR A 270 -45.68 -36.44 78.61
CA THR A 270 -46.75 -36.36 79.60
C THR A 270 -47.12 -34.91 79.87
N ARG A 271 -48.33 -34.66 80.39
CA ARG A 271 -48.80 -33.30 80.74
C ARG A 271 -47.82 -32.56 81.65
N THR A 272 -47.22 -33.26 82.62
CA THR A 272 -46.23 -32.70 83.55
C THR A 272 -44.92 -32.32 82.85
N THR A 273 -44.42 -33.15 81.94
CA THR A 273 -43.24 -32.80 81.12
C THR A 273 -43.52 -31.60 80.23
N ILE A 274 -44.71 -31.54 79.60
CA ILE A 274 -45.07 -30.42 78.71
C ILE A 274 -45.16 -29.11 79.49
N ILE A 275 -45.71 -29.12 80.70
CA ILE A 275 -45.75 -27.93 81.59
C ILE A 275 -44.32 -27.42 81.84
N LYS A 276 -43.39 -28.29 82.24
CA LYS A 276 -41.98 -27.91 82.48
C LYS A 276 -41.33 -27.32 81.23
N VAL A 277 -41.62 -27.88 80.05
CA VAL A 277 -41.11 -27.35 78.78
C VAL A 277 -41.72 -25.99 78.45
N GLN A 278 -43.02 -25.80 78.68
CA GLN A 278 -43.70 -24.52 78.47
C GLN A 278 -43.20 -23.44 79.44
N GLU A 279 -42.95 -23.79 80.71
CA GLU A 279 -42.32 -22.92 81.71
C GLU A 279 -40.92 -22.50 81.27
N ALA A 280 -40.07 -23.47 80.87
CA ALA A 280 -38.70 -23.19 80.43
C ALA A 280 -38.66 -22.37 79.13
N LEU A 281 -39.59 -22.61 78.19
CA LEU A 281 -39.69 -21.80 76.97
C LEU A 281 -40.23 -20.39 77.26
N LYS A 282 -41.08 -20.24 78.28
CA LYS A 282 -41.62 -18.94 78.70
C LYS A 282 -40.56 -18.12 79.42
N SER A 283 -39.79 -18.74 80.32
CA SER A 283 -38.64 -18.09 80.98
C SER A 283 -37.55 -17.70 79.98
N ALA A 284 -37.34 -18.51 78.93
CA ALA A 284 -36.46 -18.18 77.82
C ALA A 284 -37.00 -17.08 76.87
N GLY A 285 -38.25 -16.63 77.06
CA GLY A 285 -38.87 -15.57 76.25
C GLY A 285 -39.42 -16.01 74.88
N PHE A 286 -39.51 -17.31 74.61
CA PHE A 286 -39.99 -17.84 73.33
C PHE A 286 -41.45 -18.29 73.35
N TYR A 287 -42.02 -18.56 74.54
CA TYR A 287 -43.39 -18.98 74.70
C TYR A 287 -44.26 -17.90 75.38
N HIS A 288 -45.32 -17.49 74.69
CA HIS A 288 -46.24 -16.43 75.14
C HIS A 288 -47.65 -16.95 75.46
N GLY A 289 -47.86 -18.27 75.35
CA GLY A 289 -49.15 -18.91 75.61
C GLY A 289 -49.40 -19.26 77.08
N PRO A 290 -50.59 -19.81 77.39
CA PRO A 290 -50.90 -20.36 78.70
C PRO A 290 -50.09 -21.65 78.96
N ILE A 291 -49.66 -21.87 80.19
CA ILE A 291 -48.95 -23.10 80.59
C ILE A 291 -50.02 -24.16 80.93
N ASP A 292 -50.54 -24.81 79.90
CA ASP A 292 -51.70 -25.71 79.95
C ASP A 292 -51.32 -27.20 79.96
N GLY A 293 -50.05 -27.52 79.69
CA GLY A 293 -49.56 -28.89 79.53
C GLY A 293 -49.97 -29.54 78.22
N VAL A 294 -50.41 -28.75 77.23
CA VAL A 294 -50.84 -29.21 75.92
C VAL A 294 -49.77 -28.92 74.87
N TRP A 295 -49.30 -29.95 74.16
CA TRP A 295 -48.34 -29.79 73.07
C TRP A 295 -49.02 -29.28 71.78
N GLY A 296 -49.46 -28.02 71.81
CA GLY A 296 -50.18 -27.34 70.73
C GLY A 296 -49.30 -26.63 69.70
N SER A 297 -49.94 -25.87 68.80
CA SER A 297 -49.27 -25.05 67.77
C SER A 297 -48.33 -24.01 68.38
N SER A 298 -48.76 -23.33 69.44
CA SER A 298 -47.95 -22.32 70.14
C SER A 298 -46.69 -22.93 70.76
N SER A 299 -46.79 -24.10 71.40
CA SER A 299 -45.64 -24.79 72.02
C SER A 299 -44.64 -25.26 70.94
N ARG A 300 -45.14 -25.75 69.80
CA ARG A 300 -44.30 -26.11 68.64
C ARG A 300 -43.62 -24.90 68.01
N ALA A 301 -44.33 -23.78 67.87
CA ALA A 301 -43.79 -22.54 67.31
C ALA A 301 -42.70 -21.95 68.21
N ALA A 302 -42.95 -21.89 69.52
CA ALA A 302 -41.97 -21.45 70.52
C ALA A 302 -40.71 -22.33 70.52
N THR A 303 -40.88 -23.65 70.48
CA THR A 303 -39.75 -24.60 70.41
C THR A 303 -38.92 -24.39 69.15
N ARG A 304 -39.57 -24.21 67.99
CA ARG A 304 -38.91 -23.92 66.72
C ARG A 304 -38.13 -22.60 66.76
N ALA A 305 -38.72 -21.55 67.34
CA ALA A 305 -38.08 -20.26 67.49
C ALA A 305 -36.86 -20.34 68.42
N TYR A 306 -37.02 -21.03 69.56
CA TYR A 306 -35.94 -21.32 70.50
C TYR A 306 -34.78 -22.06 69.83
N GLN A 307 -35.09 -23.14 69.10
CA GLN A 307 -34.09 -23.93 68.37
C GLN A 307 -33.33 -23.11 67.34
N LYS A 308 -34.04 -22.30 66.56
CA LYS A 308 -33.42 -21.42 65.56
C LYS A 308 -32.51 -20.38 66.22
N ALA A 309 -32.93 -19.79 67.33
CA ALA A 309 -32.14 -18.80 68.06
C ALA A 309 -30.90 -19.39 68.74
N LYS A 310 -30.98 -20.64 69.22
CA LYS A 310 -29.88 -21.35 69.89
C LYS A 310 -29.01 -22.20 68.95
N GLY A 311 -29.25 -22.14 67.63
CA GLY A 311 -28.51 -22.95 66.66
C GLY A 311 -28.73 -24.46 66.81
N LEU A 312 -29.83 -24.87 67.42
CA LEU A 312 -30.18 -26.28 67.61
C LEU A 312 -30.94 -26.81 66.38
N PRO A 313 -30.91 -28.15 66.14
CA PRO A 313 -31.67 -28.74 65.05
C PRO A 313 -33.19 -28.50 65.20
N VAL A 314 -33.80 -27.98 64.13
CA VAL A 314 -35.24 -27.67 64.09
C VAL A 314 -36.04 -28.93 63.76
N ALA A 315 -36.12 -29.86 64.72
CA ALA A 315 -36.67 -31.20 64.52
C ALA A 315 -37.71 -31.58 65.60
N GLY A 316 -38.63 -30.67 65.95
CA GLY A 316 -39.59 -30.90 67.03
C GLY A 316 -38.91 -30.90 68.41
N LEU A 317 -39.51 -31.46 69.46
CA LEU A 317 -38.86 -31.49 70.78
C LEU A 317 -37.73 -32.52 70.80
N SER A 318 -36.50 -32.05 70.55
CA SER A 318 -35.30 -32.90 70.57
C SER A 318 -34.73 -33.06 71.98
N VAL A 319 -33.99 -34.14 72.23
CA VAL A 319 -33.27 -34.35 73.50
C VAL A 319 -32.30 -33.18 73.77
N ALA A 320 -31.60 -32.70 72.74
CA ALA A 320 -30.72 -31.55 72.84
C ALA A 320 -31.47 -30.26 73.24
N THR A 321 -32.71 -30.10 72.79
CA THR A 321 -33.57 -28.98 73.19
C THR A 321 -34.01 -29.10 74.64
N MET A 322 -34.36 -30.31 75.09
CA MET A 322 -34.72 -30.56 76.49
C MET A 322 -33.55 -30.29 77.45
N GLN A 323 -32.35 -30.75 77.10
CA GLN A 323 -31.12 -30.48 77.86
C GLN A 323 -30.82 -28.98 77.87
N SER A 324 -30.94 -28.30 76.73
CA SER A 324 -30.70 -26.86 76.64
C SER A 324 -31.72 -26.04 77.46
N LEU A 325 -32.92 -26.56 77.68
CA LEU A 325 -33.96 -25.94 78.52
C LEU A 325 -33.87 -26.36 80.00
N GLY A 326 -32.97 -27.28 80.36
CA GLY A 326 -32.81 -27.78 81.73
C GLY A 326 -33.95 -28.68 82.22
N VAL A 327 -34.70 -29.31 81.30
CA VAL A 327 -35.87 -30.15 81.62
C VAL A 327 -35.53 -31.65 81.62
N TYR A 328 -34.30 -32.00 81.25
CA TYR A 328 -33.81 -33.37 81.08
C TYR A 328 -32.40 -33.52 81.65
#